data_AF-A0A8H4AU98-F1
#
_entry.id   AF-A0A8H4AU98-F1
#
_cell.length_a   1.000
_cell.length_b   1.000
_cell.length_c   1.000
_cell.angle_alpha   90.00
_cell.angle_beta   90.00
_cell.angle_gamma   90.00
#
_symmetry.space_group_name_H-M   'P 1'
#
loop_
_entity.id
_entity.type
_entity.pdbx_description
1 polymer ?
#
loop_
_entity_poly.entity_id
_entity_poly.type
_entity_poly.pdbx_seq_one_letter_code
_entity_poly.pdbx_strand_id
1 'polypeptide(L)'
;MEELVNELEHAASVLGRKFSKKAEQLQICNLEIIFQYNYPRLDESVSKNVNHLLKSPFYVHPKIGRACVLIQPDDCENFDPFEVPTVSSLYQELNLYIEEERKVHGYPDRISGQRLGCLAKWQGHANGGMPKTVLACHWV
;
A
#
# COMPACT_ATOMS: atom_id res chain seq x y z
N MET A 1 7.09 -25.19 2.69
CA MET A 1 8.49 -24.74 2.80
C MET A 1 8.99 -24.92 4.24
N GLU A 2 8.19 -24.55 5.24
CA GLU A 2 8.40 -24.94 6.66
C GLU A 2 8.51 -26.45 6.87
N GLU A 3 7.69 -27.25 6.16
CA GLU A 3 7.80 -28.72 6.17
C GLU A 3 9.19 -29.22 5.77
N LEU A 4 9.82 -28.62 4.74
CA LEU A 4 11.14 -29.02 4.26
C LEU A 4 12.25 -28.69 5.27
N VAL A 5 12.12 -27.58 6.00
CA VAL A 5 13.07 -27.18 7.04
C VAL A 5 12.89 -28.07 8.28
N ASN A 6 11.64 -28.33 8.68
CA ASN A 6 11.32 -29.23 9.77
C ASN A 6 11.75 -30.67 9.47
N GLU A 7 11.56 -31.17 8.26
CA GLU A 7 12.04 -32.49 7.83
C GLU A 7 13.58 -32.57 7.86
N LEU A 8 14.28 -31.51 7.45
CA LEU A 8 15.74 -31.43 7.51
C LEU A 8 16.26 -31.40 8.96
N GLU A 9 15.62 -30.63 9.83
CA GLU A 9 15.95 -30.56 11.26
C GLU A 9 15.66 -31.88 11.97
N HIS A 10 14.53 -32.53 11.66
CA HIS A 10 14.16 -33.82 12.22
C HIS A 10 15.10 -34.93 11.74
N ALA A 11 15.44 -34.97 10.44
CA ALA A 11 16.39 -35.92 9.90
C ALA A 11 17.81 -35.75 10.48
N ALA A 12 18.25 -34.51 10.71
CA ALA A 12 19.54 -34.23 11.35
C ALA A 12 19.56 -34.64 12.84
N SER A 13 18.46 -34.41 13.56
CA SER A 13 18.26 -34.84 14.95
C SER A 13 18.31 -36.37 15.10
N VAL A 14 17.56 -37.09 14.25
CA VAL A 14 17.47 -38.56 14.28
C VAL A 14 18.80 -39.23 13.91
N LEU A 15 19.61 -38.62 13.04
CA LEU A 15 20.88 -39.18 12.60
C LEU A 15 22.06 -38.88 13.55
N GLY A 16 21.89 -38.02 14.56
CA GLY A 16 22.93 -37.68 15.54
C GLY A 16 24.21 -37.08 14.93
N ARG A 17 24.15 -36.60 13.68
CA ARG A 17 25.31 -36.05 12.96
C ARG A 17 25.39 -34.55 13.27
N LYS A 18 26.59 -34.06 13.63
CA LYS A 18 26.87 -32.61 13.61
C LYS A 18 26.54 -32.11 12.21
N PHE A 19 25.71 -31.07 12.11
CA PHE A 19 25.34 -30.44 10.84
C PHE A 19 26.61 -30.21 10.01
N SER A 20 26.67 -30.82 8.84
CA SER A 20 27.77 -30.63 7.88
C SER A 20 27.74 -29.18 7.41
N LYS A 21 28.90 -28.57 7.11
CA LYS A 21 29.00 -27.26 6.42
C LYS A 21 28.01 -27.14 5.25
N LYS A 22 27.72 -28.24 4.55
CA LYS A 22 26.73 -28.30 3.46
C LYS A 22 25.29 -28.01 3.88
N ALA A 23 24.89 -28.45 5.08
CA ALA A 23 23.52 -28.25 5.57
C ALA A 23 23.29 -26.81 6.04
N GLU A 24 24.29 -26.21 6.69
CA GLU A 24 24.30 -24.77 7.00
C GLU A 24 24.22 -23.92 5.71
N GLN A 25 24.99 -24.31 4.69
CA GLN A 25 24.97 -23.63 3.40
C GLN A 25 23.59 -23.73 2.72
N LEU A 26 22.90 -24.85 2.86
CA LEU A 26 21.55 -25.03 2.33
C LEU A 26 20.53 -24.13 3.02
N GLN A 27 20.66 -23.92 4.34
CA GLN A 27 19.81 -22.98 5.09
C GLN A 27 20.03 -21.53 4.63
N ILE A 28 21.28 -21.13 4.41
CA ILE A 28 21.60 -19.79 3.88
C ILE A 28 21.00 -19.62 2.47
N CYS A 29 21.17 -20.60 1.58
CA CYS A 29 20.59 -20.53 0.24
C CYS A 29 19.06 -20.41 0.27
N ASN A 30 18.39 -21.07 1.22
CA ASN A 30 16.94 -20.92 1.37
C ASN A 30 16.55 -19.48 1.76
N LEU A 31 17.26 -18.89 2.73
CA LEU A 31 17.05 -17.50 3.13
C LEU A 31 17.33 -16.52 1.99
N GLU A 32 18.39 -16.75 1.20
CA GLU A 32 18.71 -15.94 0.02
C GLU A 32 17.58 -15.97 -1.01
N ILE A 33 16.99 -17.14 -1.27
CA ILE A 33 15.84 -17.27 -2.16
C ILE A 33 14.65 -16.48 -1.58
N ILE A 34 14.33 -16.67 -0.30
CA ILE A 34 13.20 -15.97 0.33
C ILE A 34 13.39 -14.45 0.22
N PHE A 35 14.56 -13.91 0.56
CA PHE A 35 14.83 -12.48 0.44
C PHE A 35 14.84 -11.99 -1.00
N GLN A 36 15.41 -12.74 -1.94
CA GLN A 36 15.45 -12.33 -3.34
C GLN A 36 14.04 -12.15 -3.95
N TYR A 37 13.08 -12.96 -3.53
CA TYR A 37 11.70 -12.92 -4.07
C TYR A 37 10.72 -12.10 -3.25
N ASN A 38 10.89 -12.03 -1.91
CA ASN A 38 9.90 -11.39 -1.03
C ASN A 38 10.37 -10.07 -0.44
N TYR A 39 11.68 -9.79 -0.41
CA TYR A 39 12.16 -8.53 0.15
C TYR A 39 11.89 -7.36 -0.80
N PRO A 40 11.38 -6.22 -0.30
CA PRO A 40 11.11 -5.06 -1.14
C PRO A 40 12.42 -4.49 -1.72
N ARG A 41 12.42 -4.24 -3.02
CA ARG A 41 13.54 -3.54 -3.68
C ARG A 41 13.44 -2.05 -3.35
N LEU A 42 14.35 -1.57 -2.50
CA LEU A 42 14.40 -0.17 -2.11
C LEU A 42 15.04 0.68 -3.21
N ASP A 43 14.35 1.73 -3.63
CA ASP A 43 14.94 2.75 -4.50
C ASP A 43 15.78 3.70 -3.65
N GLU A 44 17.07 3.39 -3.56
CA GLU A 44 18.03 4.12 -2.72
C GLU A 44 18.13 5.61 -3.07
N SER A 45 17.88 5.97 -4.33
CA SER A 45 17.99 7.35 -4.83
C SER A 45 16.99 8.29 -4.15
N VAL A 46 15.84 7.76 -3.75
CA VAL A 46 14.76 8.52 -3.13
C VAL A 46 14.99 8.78 -1.63
N SER A 47 15.92 8.07 -1.00
CA SER A 47 16.20 8.17 0.44
C SER A 47 17.53 8.85 0.78
N LYS A 48 18.49 8.89 -0.16
CA LYS A 48 19.82 9.47 0.10
C LYS A 48 19.87 11.00 0.10
N ASN A 49 19.10 11.64 -0.78
CA ASN A 49 19.17 13.08 -1.00
C ASN A 49 18.00 13.78 -0.32
N VAL A 50 18.30 14.77 0.52
CA VAL A 50 17.29 15.59 1.21
C VAL A 50 16.45 16.44 0.26
N ASN A 51 16.91 16.68 -0.96
CA ASN A 51 16.23 17.49 -1.97
C ASN A 51 15.46 16.64 -2.99
N HIS A 52 15.23 15.35 -2.71
CA HIS A 52 14.45 14.49 -3.60
C HIS A 52 12.97 14.91 -3.62
N LEU A 53 12.44 15.19 -4.80
CA LEU A 53 11.03 15.54 -4.96
C LEU A 53 10.17 14.27 -5.02
N LEU A 54 9.30 14.10 -4.03
CA LEU A 54 8.32 13.02 -3.98
C LEU A 54 6.95 13.52 -4.47
N LYS A 55 6.13 12.59 -4.99
CA LYS A 55 4.74 12.89 -5.36
C LYS A 55 3.97 13.34 -4.12
N SER A 56 3.17 14.38 -4.27
CA SER A 56 2.27 14.85 -3.21
C SER A 56 1.23 13.79 -2.86
N PRO A 57 0.79 13.71 -1.59
CA PRO A 57 -0.47 13.06 -1.26
C PRO A 57 -1.61 13.62 -2.11
N PHE A 58 -2.56 12.75 -2.51
CA PHE A 58 -3.68 13.08 -3.40
C PHE A 58 -3.30 13.53 -4.82
N TYR A 59 -2.05 13.31 -5.25
CA TYR A 59 -1.65 13.47 -6.65
C TYR A 59 -2.49 12.59 -7.58
N VAL A 60 -2.88 13.10 -8.75
CA VAL A 60 -3.56 12.30 -9.78
C VAL A 60 -2.54 11.81 -10.78
N HIS A 61 -2.48 10.50 -11.01
CA HIS A 61 -1.59 9.93 -12.01
C HIS A 61 -2.11 10.21 -13.43
N PRO A 62 -1.39 10.96 -14.28
CA PRO A 62 -1.92 11.49 -15.54
C PRO A 62 -2.31 10.40 -16.55
N LYS A 63 -1.56 9.29 -16.58
CA LYS A 63 -1.81 8.18 -17.53
C LYS A 63 -3.05 7.35 -17.20
N ILE A 64 -3.31 7.10 -15.92
CA ILE A 64 -4.36 6.17 -15.45
C ILE A 64 -5.54 6.89 -14.81
N GLY A 65 -5.43 8.20 -14.55
CA GLY A 65 -6.46 9.01 -13.95
C GLY A 65 -6.82 8.67 -12.49
N ARG A 66 -6.05 7.81 -11.82
CA ARG A 66 -6.27 7.40 -10.42
C ARG A 66 -5.66 8.40 -9.45
N ALA A 67 -6.34 8.64 -8.33
CA ALA A 67 -5.86 9.47 -7.24
C ALA A 67 -4.89 8.69 -6.33
N CYS A 68 -3.80 9.31 -5.90
CA CYS A 68 -2.88 8.73 -4.93
C CYS A 68 -3.48 8.84 -3.52
N VAL A 69 -3.95 7.70 -3.02
CA VAL A 69 -4.58 7.58 -1.71
C VAL A 69 -3.58 7.16 -0.63
N LEU A 70 -3.93 7.45 0.61
CA LEU A 70 -3.19 7.01 1.79
C LEU A 70 -3.58 5.56 2.12
N ILE A 71 -2.59 4.69 2.31
CA ILE A 71 -2.78 3.32 2.77
C ILE A 71 -2.69 3.29 4.29
N GLN A 72 -3.66 2.63 4.93
CA GLN A 72 -3.62 2.33 6.36
C GLN A 72 -2.74 1.10 6.59
N PRO A 73 -1.68 1.18 7.41
CA PRO A 73 -0.81 0.02 7.66
C PRO A 73 -1.56 -1.16 8.28
N ASP A 74 -2.50 -0.87 9.17
CA ASP A 74 -3.27 -1.89 9.90
C ASP A 74 -4.24 -2.66 8.99
N ASP A 75 -4.52 -2.14 7.79
CA ASP A 75 -5.45 -2.72 6.79
C ASP A 75 -4.78 -2.89 5.42
N CYS A 76 -3.45 -2.98 5.39
CA CYS A 76 -2.69 -3.00 4.14
C CYS A 76 -2.94 -4.27 3.31
N GLU A 77 -3.29 -5.38 3.94
CA GLU A 77 -3.60 -6.66 3.25
C GLU A 77 -4.88 -6.57 2.41
N ASN A 78 -5.85 -5.73 2.81
CA ASN A 78 -7.11 -5.54 2.10
C ASN A 78 -7.06 -4.38 1.09
N PHE A 79 -5.90 -3.76 0.89
CA PHE A 79 -5.74 -2.69 -0.09
C PHE A 79 -5.79 -3.22 -1.53
N ASP A 80 -6.90 -2.98 -2.23
CA ASP A 80 -6.97 -3.24 -3.67
C ASP A 80 -6.53 -2.01 -4.48
N PRO A 81 -5.44 -2.12 -5.25
CA PRO A 81 -5.07 -1.06 -6.16
C PRO A 81 -6.22 -0.69 -7.15
N PHE A 82 -6.96 -1.65 -7.68
CA PHE A 82 -7.92 -1.37 -8.75
C PHE A 82 -9.20 -0.66 -8.27
N GLU A 83 -9.44 -0.59 -6.97
CA GLU A 83 -10.57 0.13 -6.36
C GLU A 83 -10.30 1.60 -6.06
N VAL A 84 -9.05 2.07 -6.23
CA VAL A 84 -8.69 3.45 -5.94
C VAL A 84 -9.40 4.41 -6.90
N PRO A 85 -10.02 5.51 -6.41
CA PRO A 85 -10.90 6.36 -7.20
C PRO A 85 -10.18 7.02 -8.37
N THR A 86 -10.89 7.13 -9.48
CA THR A 86 -10.44 7.86 -10.67
C THR A 86 -10.99 9.28 -10.65
N VAL A 87 -10.30 10.24 -11.26
CA VAL A 87 -10.81 11.62 -11.36
C VAL A 87 -12.17 11.67 -12.03
N SER A 88 -12.42 10.82 -13.04
CA SER A 88 -13.72 10.75 -13.71
C SER A 88 -14.83 10.31 -12.76
N SER A 89 -14.59 9.29 -11.91
CA SER A 89 -15.59 8.85 -10.92
C SER A 89 -15.81 9.91 -9.85
N LEU A 90 -14.76 10.58 -9.37
CA LEU A 90 -14.87 11.69 -8.42
C LEU A 90 -15.73 12.84 -8.98
N TYR A 91 -15.50 13.20 -10.25
CA TYR A 91 -16.24 14.27 -10.91
C TYR A 91 -17.72 13.92 -11.09
N GLN A 92 -18.04 12.68 -11.46
CA GLN A 92 -19.42 12.20 -11.58
C GLN A 92 -20.15 12.24 -10.23
N GLU A 93 -19.51 11.75 -9.17
CA GLU A 93 -20.09 11.79 -7.82
C GLU A 93 -20.32 13.22 -7.34
N LEU A 94 -19.38 14.12 -7.61
CA LEU A 94 -19.53 15.54 -7.28
C LEU A 94 -20.71 16.17 -8.01
N ASN A 95 -20.90 15.88 -9.29
CA ASN A 95 -22.03 16.41 -10.06
C ASN A 95 -23.37 15.91 -9.51
N LEU A 96 -23.47 14.60 -9.21
CA LEU A 96 -24.68 14.03 -8.59
C LEU A 96 -24.99 14.70 -7.24
N TYR A 97 -23.97 14.88 -6.39
CA TYR A 97 -24.11 15.57 -5.11
C TYR A 97 -24.62 17.01 -5.29
N ILE A 98 -24.05 17.77 -6.23
CA ILE A 98 -24.48 19.15 -6.51
C ILE A 98 -25.93 19.18 -7.01
N GLU A 99 -26.33 18.22 -7.85
CA GLU A 99 -27.71 18.11 -8.35
C GLU A 99 -28.71 17.77 -7.24
N GLU A 100 -28.33 16.90 -6.31
CA GLU A 100 -29.14 16.55 -5.13
C GLU A 100 -29.30 17.75 -4.19
N GLU A 101 -28.21 18.40 -3.81
CA GLU A 101 -28.24 19.61 -2.97
C GLU A 101 -29.06 20.73 -3.61
N ARG A 102 -28.95 20.90 -4.94
CA ARG A 102 -29.74 21.87 -5.70
C ARG A 102 -31.25 21.65 -5.56
N LYS A 103 -31.70 20.40 -5.51
CA LYS A 103 -33.13 20.06 -5.36
C LYS A 103 -33.65 20.35 -3.95
N VAL A 104 -32.78 20.34 -2.93
CA VAL A 104 -33.17 20.44 -1.52
C VAL A 104 -33.00 21.86 -0.96
N HIS A 105 -31.87 22.52 -1.22
CA HIS A 105 -31.50 23.81 -0.60
C HIS A 105 -31.20 24.95 -1.59
N GLY A 106 -31.25 24.70 -2.90
CA GLY A 106 -30.73 25.64 -3.90
C GLY A 106 -29.21 25.49 -4.10
N TYR A 107 -28.49 26.51 -4.59
CA TYR A 107 -27.05 26.37 -4.85
C TYR A 107 -26.27 26.20 -3.52
N PRO A 108 -25.44 25.16 -3.38
CA PRO A 108 -24.69 24.94 -2.14
C PRO A 108 -23.63 26.04 -1.95
N ASP A 109 -23.68 26.75 -0.82
CA ASP A 109 -22.75 27.84 -0.49
C ASP A 109 -21.33 27.32 -0.18
N ARG A 110 -21.22 26.05 0.25
CA ARG A 110 -19.97 25.30 0.38
C ARG A 110 -20.18 23.82 0.09
N ILE A 111 -19.29 23.24 -0.71
CA ILE A 111 -19.18 21.77 -0.82
C ILE A 111 -18.45 21.31 0.46
N SER A 112 -19.17 20.71 1.41
CA SER A 112 -18.54 20.09 2.57
C SER A 112 -17.77 18.85 2.08
N GLY A 113 -16.44 18.91 2.10
CA GLY A 113 -15.55 17.86 1.58
C GLY A 113 -15.61 16.51 2.32
N GLN A 114 -16.57 16.33 3.22
CA GLN A 114 -16.77 15.15 4.06
C GLN A 114 -17.83 14.18 3.52
N ARG A 115 -18.44 14.46 2.35
CA ARG A 115 -19.57 13.67 1.83
C ARG A 115 -19.41 13.14 0.41
N LEU A 116 -18.21 13.19 -0.17
CA LEU A 116 -17.90 12.36 -1.33
C LEU A 116 -17.55 10.95 -0.82
N GLY A 117 -18.53 10.05 -0.81
CA GLY A 117 -18.44 8.69 -0.29
C GLY A 117 -17.24 7.90 -0.82
N CYS A 118 -16.86 8.09 -2.08
CA CYS A 118 -15.69 7.40 -2.64
C CYS A 118 -14.35 7.92 -2.08
N LEU A 119 -14.23 9.22 -1.77
CA LEU A 119 -13.02 9.83 -1.19
C LEU A 119 -12.98 9.67 0.33
N ALA A 120 -14.13 9.66 0.99
CA ALA A 120 -14.24 9.53 2.43
C ALA A 120 -13.60 8.23 2.96
N LYS A 121 -13.69 7.12 2.20
CA LYS A 121 -12.97 5.86 2.49
C LYS A 121 -11.45 6.06 2.61
N TRP A 122 -10.90 6.97 1.81
CA TRP A 122 -9.45 7.18 1.66
C TRP A 122 -8.93 8.41 2.40
N GLN A 123 -9.83 9.25 2.89
CA GLN A 123 -9.56 10.30 3.85
C GLN A 123 -9.47 9.67 5.24
N GLY A 124 -8.35 8.98 5.51
CA GLY A 124 -8.06 8.52 6.87
C GLY A 124 -8.19 9.70 7.85
N HIS A 125 -8.80 9.46 9.01
CA HIS A 125 -8.99 10.46 10.07
C HIS A 125 -7.68 11.23 10.32
N ALA A 126 -7.55 12.42 9.75
CA ALA A 126 -6.47 13.37 10.02
C ALA A 126 -6.64 14.03 11.41
N ASN A 127 -7.24 13.31 12.37
CA ASN A 127 -7.53 13.79 13.70
C ASN A 127 -6.33 13.49 14.61
N GLY A 128 -5.45 14.47 14.78
CA GLY A 128 -4.71 14.68 16.04
C GLY A 128 -3.38 13.96 16.24
N GLY A 129 -2.82 13.27 15.25
CA GLY A 129 -1.46 12.71 15.31
C GLY A 129 -0.96 12.42 13.91
N MET A 130 0.36 12.46 13.67
CA MET A 130 0.92 12.11 12.35
C MET A 130 0.40 10.71 11.96
N PRO A 131 -0.40 10.58 10.89
CA PRO A 131 -0.90 9.29 10.49
C PRO A 131 0.29 8.43 10.04
N LYS A 132 0.38 7.19 10.52
CA LYS A 132 1.38 6.20 10.07
C LYS A 132 1.12 5.72 8.64
N THR A 133 0.48 6.53 7.80
CA THR A 133 0.00 6.12 6.48
C THR A 133 1.12 6.12 5.46
N VAL A 134 1.14 5.09 4.61
CA VAL A 134 2.07 4.99 3.47
C VAL A 134 1.36 5.47 2.22
N LEU A 135 2.06 6.21 1.35
CA LEU A 135 1.47 6.72 0.11
C LEU A 135 1.58 5.68 -1.01
N ALA A 136 0.44 5.29 -1.60
CA ALA A 136 0.42 4.44 -2.80
C ALA A 136 0.63 5.27 -4.08
N CYS A 137 1.89 5.38 -4.50
CA CYS A 137 2.28 6.18 -5.68
C CYS A 137 2.86 5.39 -6.85
N HIS A 138 3.12 4.10 -6.68
CA HIS A 138 3.65 3.24 -7.73
C HIS A 138 2.50 2.42 -8.31
N TRP A 139 1.95 2.94 -9.40
CA TRP A 139 0.97 2.26 -10.23
C TRP A 139 1.65 1.96 -11.56
N VAL A 140 1.45 0.74 -12.05
CA VAL A 140 2.12 0.10 -13.20
C VAL A 140 2.19 0.99 -14.45
#